data_AF-A0A349H7F1-F1
#
_entry.id   AF-A0A349H7F1-F1
#
_cell.length_a   1.000
_cell.length_b   1.000
_cell.length_c   1.000
_cell.angle_alpha   90.00
_cell.angle_beta   90.00
_cell.angle_gamma   90.00
#
_symmetry.space_group_name_H-M   'P 1'
#
loop_
_entity.id
_entity.type
_entity.pdbx_description
1 polymer ?
#
loop_
_entity_poly.entity_id
_entity_poly.type
_entity_poly.pdbx_seq_one_letter_code
_entity_poly.pdbx_strand_id
1 'polypeptide(L)'
;MSSYDSIYRRSLTDPAGFWGEAAAEIDWFKPWDKVVDDSRAPFYRWFVGGELNTCYNALDRHVAGGRAEQAALIYDSPVTETIQVLTFKEMLDLVSRFAGVLRRLGVNKGDRVIIYMPMVPQAVVAMLACARLGAIHSVVFGGFASHELSTRINDATPKVVVSASCGIEGSKVLPYKPLLDAALDMASHKVSACVILQRPQVRAPLKAGRDHDWDELMAGASPVDCVPVASTDPLYILYTSGTTGQPKG
;
A
#
# COMPACT_ATOMS: atom_id res chain seq x y z
N MET A 1 -34.41 -20.58 12.50
CA MET A 1 -33.13 -19.85 12.62
C MET A 1 -32.86 -19.23 11.27
N SER A 2 -32.49 -17.95 11.21
CA SER A 2 -32.18 -17.31 9.94
C SER A 2 -30.89 -17.89 9.34
N SER A 3 -30.70 -17.74 8.02
CA SER A 3 -29.43 -18.11 7.35
C SER A 3 -28.22 -17.43 8.03
N TYR A 4 -28.39 -16.16 8.45
CA TYR A 4 -27.39 -15.42 9.22
C TYR A 4 -27.03 -16.10 10.55
N ASP A 5 -28.03 -16.48 11.36
CA ASP A 5 -27.77 -17.09 12.68
C ASP A 5 -26.98 -18.40 12.56
N SER A 6 -27.27 -19.20 11.52
CA SER A 6 -26.54 -20.43 11.26
C SER A 6 -25.09 -20.19 10.81
N ILE A 7 -24.87 -19.22 9.92
CA ILE A 7 -23.54 -18.84 9.42
C ILE A 7 -22.69 -18.28 10.57
N TYR A 8 -23.25 -17.34 11.34
CA TYR A 8 -22.58 -16.75 12.49
C TYR A 8 -22.25 -17.78 13.57
N ARG A 9 -23.18 -18.71 13.87
CA ARG A 9 -22.88 -19.79 14.83
C ARG A 9 -21.73 -20.66 14.33
N ARG A 10 -21.72 -21.02 13.04
CA ARG A 10 -20.68 -21.88 12.47
C ARG A 10 -19.30 -21.23 12.54
N SER A 11 -19.18 -19.92 12.28
CA SER A 11 -17.88 -19.23 12.37
C SER A 11 -17.27 -19.24 13.77
N LEU A 12 -18.09 -19.43 14.81
CA LEU A 12 -17.65 -19.55 16.21
C LEU A 12 -17.40 -21.00 16.62
N THR A 13 -18.27 -21.94 16.23
CA THR A 13 -18.18 -23.34 16.68
C THR A 13 -17.24 -24.20 15.84
N ASP A 14 -17.01 -23.83 14.58
CA ASP A 14 -16.09 -24.48 13.65
C ASP A 14 -15.32 -23.41 12.85
N PRO A 15 -14.41 -22.65 13.50
CA PRO A 15 -13.67 -21.58 12.85
C PRO A 15 -12.76 -22.10 11.74
N ALA A 16 -12.16 -23.29 11.90
CA ALA A 16 -11.26 -23.86 10.91
C ALA A 16 -12.01 -24.26 9.62
N GLY A 17 -13.15 -24.94 9.73
CA GLY A 17 -13.97 -25.28 8.56
C GLY A 17 -14.58 -24.05 7.91
N PHE A 18 -15.16 -23.15 8.71
CA PHE A 18 -15.78 -21.92 8.20
C PHE A 18 -14.81 -21.02 7.44
N TRP A 19 -13.69 -20.65 8.07
CA TRP A 19 -12.72 -19.75 7.45
C TRP A 19 -11.88 -20.43 6.38
N GLY A 20 -11.69 -21.76 6.45
CA GLY A 20 -11.06 -22.52 5.38
C GLY A 20 -11.86 -22.48 4.07
N GLU A 21 -13.19 -22.60 4.14
CA GLU A 21 -14.06 -22.46 2.97
C GLU A 21 -14.01 -21.05 2.39
N ALA A 22 -14.15 -20.02 3.23
CA ALA A 22 -14.08 -18.63 2.80
C ALA A 22 -12.71 -18.28 2.18
N ALA A 23 -11.62 -18.79 2.75
CA ALA A 23 -10.28 -18.56 2.23
C ALA A 23 -10.03 -19.25 0.87
N ALA A 24 -10.80 -20.28 0.52
CA ALA A 24 -10.70 -20.93 -0.79
C ALA A 24 -11.30 -20.09 -1.93
N GLU A 25 -12.05 -19.02 -1.63
CA GLU A 25 -12.62 -18.08 -2.62
C GLU A 25 -11.62 -17.02 -3.13
N ILE A 26 -10.41 -17.01 -2.58
CA ILE A 26 -9.29 -16.20 -3.08
C ILE A 26 -8.22 -17.10 -3.71
N ASP A 27 -7.38 -16.51 -4.54
CA ASP A 27 -6.32 -17.22 -5.24
C ASP A 27 -5.07 -17.36 -4.38
N TRP A 28 -4.60 -18.59 -4.26
CA TRP A 28 -3.37 -18.97 -3.56
C TRP A 28 -2.37 -19.52 -4.55
N PHE A 29 -1.11 -19.13 -4.41
CA PHE A 29 -0.02 -19.79 -5.11
C PHE A 29 0.30 -21.15 -4.47
N LYS A 30 0.15 -21.22 -3.14
CA LYS A 30 0.20 -22.45 -2.37
C LYS A 30 -0.90 -22.41 -1.30
N PRO A 31 -1.84 -23.36 -1.28
CA PRO A 31 -2.82 -23.47 -0.19
C PRO A 31 -2.15 -23.68 1.17
N TRP A 32 -2.84 -23.30 2.23
CA TRP A 32 -2.34 -23.44 3.60
C TRP A 32 -2.27 -24.91 4.06
N ASP A 33 -1.38 -25.17 5.01
CA ASP A 33 -1.26 -26.46 5.70
C ASP A 33 -2.19 -26.51 6.92
N LYS A 34 -2.43 -25.37 7.59
CA LYS A 34 -3.31 -25.24 8.77
C LYS A 34 -4.07 -23.92 8.76
N VAL A 35 -5.40 -23.97 8.95
CA VAL A 35 -6.27 -22.77 8.94
C VAL A 35 -6.00 -21.86 10.14
N VAL A 36 -5.91 -22.41 11.36
CA VAL A 36 -5.63 -21.64 12.57
C VAL A 36 -4.58 -22.36 13.41
N ASP A 37 -3.50 -21.67 13.74
CA ASP A 37 -2.48 -22.13 14.68
C ASP A 37 -2.58 -21.32 15.98
N ASP A 38 -2.94 -22.04 17.04
CA ASP A 38 -3.20 -21.57 18.40
C ASP A 38 -2.09 -21.97 19.39
N SER A 39 -1.01 -22.60 18.92
CA SER A 39 0.11 -23.05 19.76
C SER A 39 0.78 -21.94 20.58
N ARG A 40 0.57 -20.67 20.19
CA ARG A 40 1.09 -19.47 20.86
C ARG A 40 0.00 -18.51 21.35
N ALA A 41 -1.21 -19.00 21.64
CA ALA A 41 -2.29 -18.18 22.17
C ALA A 41 -1.81 -17.24 23.32
N PRO A 42 -2.22 -15.96 23.34
CA PRO A 42 -3.23 -15.33 22.49
C PRO A 42 -2.72 -14.83 21.12
N PHE A 43 -1.49 -15.18 20.71
CA PHE A 43 -0.92 -14.83 19.40
C PHE A 43 -1.20 -15.91 18.35
N TYR A 44 -2.40 -15.86 17.78
CA TYR A 44 -2.84 -16.78 16.73
C TYR A 44 -2.17 -16.48 15.39
N ARG A 45 -1.98 -17.52 14.57
CA ARG A 45 -1.63 -17.40 13.15
C ARG A 45 -2.70 -18.06 12.30
N TRP A 46 -3.02 -17.45 11.16
CA TRP A 46 -4.03 -17.93 10.24
C TRP A 46 -3.40 -18.37 8.92
N PHE A 47 -3.93 -19.46 8.34
CA PHE A 47 -3.56 -20.03 7.05
C PHE A 47 -2.07 -20.33 6.93
N VAL A 48 -1.48 -20.92 7.98
CA VAL A 48 -0.05 -21.22 8.08
C VAL A 48 0.38 -22.14 6.93
N GLY A 49 1.51 -21.83 6.32
CA GLY A 49 2.06 -22.57 5.18
C GLY A 49 1.50 -22.17 3.82
N GLY A 50 0.48 -21.29 3.79
CA GLY A 50 -0.10 -20.77 2.57
C GLY A 50 0.70 -19.59 2.02
N GLU A 51 0.75 -19.50 0.69
CA GLU A 51 1.39 -18.41 -0.04
C GLU A 51 0.41 -17.77 -1.03
N LEU A 52 0.39 -16.45 -1.05
CA LEU A 52 -0.46 -15.65 -1.93
C LEU A 52 0.24 -14.34 -2.32
N ASN A 53 -0.46 -13.49 -3.05
CA ASN A 53 -0.12 -12.07 -3.15
C ASN A 53 -1.39 -11.22 -3.16
N THR A 54 -1.44 -10.16 -2.34
CA THR A 54 -2.61 -9.28 -2.22
C THR A 54 -2.89 -8.51 -3.51
N CYS A 55 -1.86 -8.04 -4.22
CA CYS A 55 -2.03 -7.37 -5.51
C CYS A 55 -2.63 -8.32 -6.55
N TYR A 56 -2.17 -9.58 -6.60
CA TYR A 56 -2.72 -10.58 -7.52
C TYR A 56 -4.23 -10.78 -7.30
N ASN A 57 -4.64 -10.93 -6.05
CA ASN A 57 -6.04 -11.06 -5.67
C ASN A 57 -6.87 -9.79 -5.90
N ALA A 58 -6.23 -8.61 -5.88
CA ALA A 58 -6.90 -7.34 -6.10
C ALA A 58 -7.02 -6.94 -7.57
N LEU A 59 -6.12 -7.40 -8.45
CA LEU A 59 -6.02 -6.96 -9.85
C LEU A 59 -5.90 -8.13 -10.82
N ASP A 60 -4.80 -8.87 -10.77
CA ASP A 60 -4.43 -9.86 -11.80
C ASP A 60 -5.53 -10.90 -12.03
N ARG A 61 -6.11 -11.47 -10.96
CA ARG A 61 -7.20 -12.46 -11.07
C ARG A 61 -8.45 -11.90 -11.74
N HIS A 62 -8.74 -10.62 -11.59
CA HIS A 62 -9.91 -9.98 -12.18
C HIS A 62 -9.70 -9.72 -13.67
N VAL A 63 -8.49 -9.31 -14.06
CA VAL A 63 -8.12 -9.20 -15.48
C VAL A 63 -8.19 -10.58 -16.15
N ALA A 64 -7.55 -11.59 -15.56
CA ALA A 64 -7.56 -12.97 -16.07
C ALA A 64 -8.98 -13.58 -16.11
N GLY A 65 -9.83 -13.24 -15.13
CA GLY A 65 -11.22 -13.67 -15.03
C GLY A 65 -12.21 -12.90 -15.91
N GLY A 66 -11.73 -12.11 -16.89
CA GLY A 66 -12.59 -11.46 -17.88
C GLY A 66 -13.17 -10.09 -17.47
N ARG A 67 -12.70 -9.49 -16.37
CA ARG A 67 -13.12 -8.16 -15.90
C ARG A 67 -12.16 -7.05 -16.31
N ALA A 68 -11.27 -7.30 -17.27
CA ALA A 68 -10.19 -6.40 -17.68
C ALA A 68 -10.67 -4.95 -17.96
N GLU A 69 -11.77 -4.81 -18.70
CA GLU A 69 -12.33 -3.51 -19.11
C GLU A 69 -13.34 -2.93 -18.10
N GLN A 70 -13.62 -3.65 -16.99
CA GLN A 70 -14.49 -3.14 -15.94
C GLN A 70 -13.75 -2.08 -15.12
N ALA A 71 -14.46 -1.01 -14.74
CA ALA A 71 -13.96 -0.02 -13.80
C ALA A 71 -13.48 -0.66 -12.49
N ALA A 72 -12.23 -0.41 -12.13
CA ALA A 72 -11.58 -0.86 -10.89
C ALA A 72 -11.42 0.29 -9.89
N LEU A 73 -11.06 1.49 -10.37
CA LEU A 73 -10.94 2.68 -9.54
C LEU A 73 -11.66 3.86 -10.23
N ILE A 74 -12.58 4.48 -9.51
CA ILE A 74 -13.22 5.74 -9.92
C ILE A 74 -12.68 6.81 -8.98
N TYR A 75 -11.87 7.71 -9.53
CA TYR A 75 -11.39 8.89 -8.84
C TYR A 75 -12.30 10.07 -9.20
N ASP A 76 -13.10 10.48 -8.22
CA ASP A 76 -13.95 11.66 -8.31
C ASP A 76 -13.46 12.68 -7.27
N SER A 77 -12.92 13.78 -7.76
CA SER A 77 -12.40 14.86 -6.94
C SER A 77 -13.19 16.14 -7.21
N PRO A 78 -14.12 16.52 -6.32
CA PRO A 78 -14.87 17.77 -6.46
C PRO A 78 -13.96 19.00 -6.28
N VAL A 79 -12.83 18.85 -5.60
CA VAL A 79 -11.90 19.94 -5.31
C VAL A 79 -11.02 20.29 -6.51
N THR A 80 -10.74 19.31 -7.39
CA THR A 80 -10.02 19.55 -8.65
C THR A 80 -10.93 19.46 -9.87
N GLU A 81 -12.23 19.29 -9.67
CA GLU A 81 -13.23 19.06 -10.72
C GLU A 81 -12.79 17.96 -11.71
N THR A 82 -12.18 16.91 -11.18
CA THR A 82 -11.58 15.85 -11.97
C THR A 82 -12.29 14.53 -11.71
N ILE A 83 -12.75 13.90 -12.79
CA ILE A 83 -13.25 12.53 -12.75
C ILE A 83 -12.37 11.68 -13.66
N GLN A 84 -11.83 10.59 -13.11
CA GLN A 84 -11.05 9.61 -13.85
C GLN A 84 -11.56 8.21 -13.49
N VAL A 85 -11.76 7.38 -14.50
CA VAL A 85 -12.08 5.97 -14.33
C VAL A 85 -10.89 5.16 -14.85
N LEU A 86 -10.38 4.26 -14.02
CA LEU A 86 -9.35 3.31 -14.38
C LEU A 86 -9.94 1.91 -14.34
N THR A 87 -9.81 1.19 -15.44
CA THR A 87 -10.18 -0.22 -15.58
C THR A 87 -9.24 -1.13 -14.80
N PHE A 88 -9.61 -2.39 -14.59
CA PHE A 88 -8.72 -3.39 -13.99
C PHE A 88 -7.41 -3.54 -14.78
N LYS A 89 -7.49 -3.51 -16.12
CA LYS A 89 -6.33 -3.59 -17.00
C LYS A 89 -5.39 -2.41 -16.84
N GLU A 90 -5.92 -1.19 -16.80
CA GLU A 90 -5.11 0.01 -16.60
C GLU A 90 -4.49 0.05 -15.20
N MET A 91 -5.26 -0.32 -14.16
CA MET A 91 -4.72 -0.44 -12.80
C MET A 91 -3.61 -1.48 -12.73
N LEU A 92 -3.76 -2.63 -13.39
CA LEU A 92 -2.72 -3.66 -13.45
C LEU A 92 -1.44 -3.16 -14.14
N ASP A 93 -1.54 -2.46 -15.28
CA ASP A 93 -0.38 -1.88 -15.96
C ASP A 93 0.34 -0.87 -15.05
N LEU A 94 -0.40 0.09 -14.49
CA LEU A 94 0.15 1.12 -13.61
C LEU A 94 0.84 0.53 -12.38
N VAL A 95 0.19 -0.42 -11.70
CA VAL A 95 0.72 -1.06 -10.49
C VAL A 95 1.93 -1.93 -10.79
N SER A 96 1.88 -2.74 -11.85
CA SER A 96 3.00 -3.61 -12.22
C SER A 96 4.23 -2.81 -12.63
N ARG A 97 4.06 -1.71 -13.37
CA ARG A 97 5.14 -0.80 -13.75
C ARG A 97 5.69 -0.02 -12.56
N PHE A 98 4.83 0.50 -11.69
CA PHE A 98 5.31 1.21 -10.49
C PHE A 98 6.01 0.27 -9.50
N ALA A 99 5.60 -1.00 -9.41
CA ALA A 99 6.36 -2.02 -8.70
C ALA A 99 7.75 -2.23 -9.33
N GLY A 100 7.87 -2.17 -10.66
CA GLY A 100 9.17 -2.17 -11.34
C GLY A 100 10.04 -0.96 -10.98
N VAL A 101 9.43 0.23 -10.86
CA VAL A 101 10.11 1.43 -10.36
C VAL A 101 10.66 1.21 -8.95
N LEU A 102 9.83 0.78 -8.01
CA LEU A 102 10.24 0.53 -6.62
C LEU A 102 11.36 -0.52 -6.54
N ARG A 103 11.28 -1.58 -7.33
CA ARG A 103 12.32 -2.62 -7.41
C ARG A 103 13.66 -2.05 -7.88
N ARG A 104 13.67 -1.18 -8.89
CA ARG A 104 14.89 -0.49 -9.36
C ARG A 104 15.47 0.47 -8.33
N LEU A 105 14.63 1.06 -7.48
CA LEU A 105 15.05 1.84 -6.31
C LEU A 105 15.50 0.95 -5.14
N GLY A 106 15.54 -0.37 -5.33
CA GLY A 106 16.07 -1.34 -4.39
C GLY A 106 15.08 -1.83 -3.33
N VAL A 107 13.77 -1.66 -3.55
CA VAL A 107 12.72 -2.22 -2.67
C VAL A 107 12.55 -3.71 -2.95
N ASN A 108 12.65 -4.53 -1.90
CA ASN A 108 12.45 -5.97 -1.91
C ASN A 108 11.36 -6.39 -0.93
N LYS A 109 11.04 -7.70 -0.93
CA LYS A 109 10.12 -8.30 0.05
C LYS A 109 10.59 -7.98 1.48
N GLY A 110 9.68 -7.48 2.32
CA GLY A 110 9.93 -7.10 3.71
C GLY A 110 10.51 -5.68 3.92
N ASP A 111 10.90 -4.98 2.86
CA ASP A 111 11.27 -3.57 2.96
C ASP A 111 10.04 -2.70 3.22
N ARG A 112 10.22 -1.61 3.97
CA ARG A 112 9.15 -0.64 4.24
C ARG A 112 9.17 0.48 3.20
N VAL A 113 7.98 0.90 2.77
CA VAL A 113 7.80 2.07 1.90
C VAL A 113 6.79 3.00 2.55
N ILE A 114 7.18 4.23 2.85
CA ILE A 114 6.23 5.23 3.35
C ILE A 114 5.50 5.87 2.15
N ILE A 115 4.18 5.98 2.24
CA ILE A 115 3.32 6.66 1.28
C ILE A 115 2.73 7.89 1.97
N TYR A 116 3.26 9.07 1.64
CA TYR A 116 2.84 10.38 2.15
C TYR A 116 2.19 11.18 1.01
N MET A 117 1.01 10.72 0.57
CA MET A 117 0.32 11.23 -0.61
C MET A 117 -1.08 11.75 -0.26
N PRO A 118 -1.63 12.68 -1.07
CA PRO A 118 -3.06 13.02 -0.99
C PRO A 118 -3.91 11.87 -1.55
N MET A 119 -5.23 12.01 -1.46
CA MET A 119 -6.20 11.08 -2.06
C MET A 119 -6.20 11.20 -3.59
N VAL A 120 -5.23 10.58 -4.25
CA VAL A 120 -5.09 10.51 -5.72
C VAL A 120 -4.89 9.05 -6.16
N PRO A 121 -5.20 8.69 -7.42
CA PRO A 121 -5.05 7.31 -7.91
C PRO A 121 -3.68 6.70 -7.65
N GLN A 122 -2.63 7.51 -7.77
CA GLN A 122 -1.24 7.11 -7.58
C GLN A 122 -0.97 6.59 -6.16
N ALA A 123 -1.72 7.04 -5.14
CA ALA A 123 -1.61 6.49 -3.79
C ALA A 123 -2.05 5.02 -3.74
N VAL A 124 -3.15 4.67 -4.44
CA VAL A 124 -3.61 3.28 -4.60
C VAL A 124 -2.60 2.46 -5.39
N VAL A 125 -2.06 3.04 -6.47
CA VAL A 125 -1.00 2.42 -7.27
C VAL A 125 0.22 2.10 -6.40
N ALA A 126 0.66 3.02 -5.55
CA ALA A 126 1.80 2.84 -4.66
C ALA A 126 1.55 1.75 -3.61
N MET A 127 0.36 1.70 -2.99
CA MET A 127 0.00 0.66 -2.02
C MET A 127 0.04 -0.73 -2.66
N LEU A 128 -0.62 -0.90 -3.81
CA LEU A 128 -0.68 -2.19 -4.50
C LEU A 128 0.67 -2.58 -5.10
N ALA A 129 1.49 -1.63 -5.53
CA ALA A 129 2.86 -1.91 -5.99
C ALA A 129 3.75 -2.43 -4.87
N CYS A 130 3.62 -1.90 -3.65
CA CYS A 130 4.31 -2.45 -2.48
C CYS A 130 3.85 -3.89 -2.21
N ALA A 131 2.54 -4.12 -2.16
CA ALA A 131 1.97 -5.45 -1.98
C ALA A 131 2.42 -6.44 -3.08
N ARG A 132 2.54 -5.98 -4.33
CA ARG A 132 3.04 -6.77 -5.47
C ARG A 132 4.47 -7.26 -5.25
N LEU A 133 5.33 -6.45 -4.62
CA LEU A 133 6.71 -6.83 -4.29
C LEU A 133 6.85 -7.60 -2.97
N GLY A 134 5.76 -7.74 -2.19
CA GLY A 134 5.84 -8.18 -0.81
C GLY A 134 6.51 -7.17 0.13
N ALA A 135 6.57 -5.90 -0.29
CA ALA A 135 7.02 -4.79 0.54
C ALA A 135 5.88 -4.31 1.43
N ILE A 136 6.24 -3.72 2.57
CA ILE A 136 5.33 -3.30 3.62
C ILE A 136 5.06 -1.81 3.43
N HIS A 137 3.87 -1.44 2.95
CA HIS A 137 3.55 -0.02 2.83
C HIS A 137 3.14 0.58 4.17
N SER A 138 3.54 1.83 4.43
CA SER A 138 3.06 2.60 5.56
C SER A 138 2.47 3.92 5.08
N VAL A 139 1.14 4.00 5.11
CA VAL A 139 0.42 5.18 4.64
C VAL A 139 0.38 6.20 5.76
N VAL A 140 0.82 7.42 5.44
CA VAL A 140 0.81 8.57 6.33
C VAL A 140 -0.08 9.62 5.70
N PHE A 141 -1.04 10.12 6.47
CA PHE A 141 -1.92 11.20 6.01
C PHE A 141 -1.09 12.40 5.54
N GLY A 142 -1.33 12.85 4.30
CA GLY A 142 -0.51 13.88 3.64
C GLY A 142 -0.48 15.24 4.34
N GLY A 143 -1.43 15.53 5.23
CA GLY A 143 -1.44 16.77 6.03
C GLY A 143 -0.67 16.69 7.36
N PHE A 144 -0.05 15.56 7.71
CA PHE A 144 0.77 15.48 8.92
C PHE A 144 1.96 16.44 8.87
N ALA A 145 2.27 17.07 9.99
CA ALA A 145 3.44 17.93 10.11
C ALA A 145 4.75 17.12 10.09
N SER A 146 5.85 17.82 9.82
CA SER A 146 7.16 17.21 9.58
C SER A 146 7.68 16.36 10.73
N HIS A 147 7.39 16.75 11.96
CA HIS A 147 7.83 16.01 13.15
C HIS A 147 7.14 14.63 13.22
N GLU A 148 5.83 14.59 12.99
CA GLU A 148 4.99 13.40 12.98
C GLU A 148 5.37 12.46 11.83
N LEU A 149 5.77 13.00 10.68
CA LEU A 149 6.33 12.20 9.61
C LEU A 149 7.72 11.67 9.97
N SER A 150 8.59 12.47 10.59
CA SER A 150 9.95 12.06 10.97
C SER A 150 9.98 10.90 11.98
N THR A 151 9.05 10.89 12.95
CA THR A 151 8.95 9.81 13.93
C THR A 151 8.61 8.48 13.26
N ARG A 152 7.69 8.49 12.27
CA ARG A 152 7.33 7.31 11.47
C ARG A 152 8.46 6.88 10.55
N ILE A 153 9.21 7.81 9.96
CA ILE A 153 10.41 7.47 9.18
C ILE A 153 11.44 6.75 10.05
N ASN A 154 11.66 7.22 11.27
CA ASN A 154 12.62 6.62 12.19
C ASN A 154 12.20 5.23 12.67
N ASP A 155 10.90 5.02 12.88
CA ASP A 155 10.36 3.74 13.34
C ASP A 155 10.24 2.71 12.20
N ALA A 156 9.57 3.06 11.10
CA ALA A 156 9.39 2.17 9.96
C ALA A 156 10.69 1.88 9.21
N THR A 157 11.71 2.74 9.35
CA THR A 157 13.00 2.68 8.63
C THR A 157 12.82 2.39 7.13
N PRO A 158 12.04 3.21 6.39
CA PRO A 158 11.66 2.88 5.02
C PRO A 158 12.85 2.95 4.06
N LYS A 159 12.81 2.10 3.04
CA LYS A 159 13.73 2.13 1.91
C LYS A 159 13.46 3.33 0.99
N VAL A 160 12.18 3.61 0.75
CA VAL A 160 11.69 4.66 -0.15
C VAL A 160 10.53 5.40 0.50
N VAL A 161 10.44 6.70 0.23
CA VAL A 161 9.23 7.50 0.51
C VAL A 161 8.57 7.90 -0.81
N VAL A 162 7.28 7.63 -0.95
CA VAL A 162 6.46 8.08 -2.07
C VAL A 162 5.61 9.25 -1.59
N SER A 163 5.65 10.38 -2.29
CA SER A 163 4.94 11.60 -1.92
C SER A 163 4.36 12.31 -3.14
N ALA A 164 3.55 13.33 -2.92
CA ALA A 164 3.22 14.32 -3.93
C ALA A 164 3.89 15.66 -3.62
N SER A 165 3.89 16.58 -4.60
CA SER A 165 4.33 17.96 -4.39
C SER A 165 3.38 18.75 -3.48
N CYS A 166 2.07 18.47 -3.54
CA CYS A 166 1.05 19.11 -2.68
C CYS A 166 -0.22 18.26 -2.45
N GLY A 167 -0.98 18.63 -1.42
CA GLY A 167 -2.36 18.22 -1.17
C GLY A 167 -3.35 19.35 -1.41
N ILE A 168 -4.65 19.03 -1.35
CA ILE A 168 -5.69 20.06 -1.27
C ILE A 168 -6.65 19.67 -0.13
N GLU A 169 -6.85 20.60 0.80
CA GLU A 169 -7.73 20.44 1.96
C GLU A 169 -8.78 21.56 1.95
N GLY A 170 -10.01 21.20 1.57
CA GLY A 170 -11.04 22.18 1.26
C GLY A 170 -10.59 23.07 0.09
N SER A 171 -10.46 24.38 0.34
CA SER A 171 -9.96 25.36 -0.64
C SER A 171 -8.45 25.62 -0.57
N LYS A 172 -7.74 25.02 0.39
CA LYS A 172 -6.31 25.30 0.62
C LYS A 172 -5.43 24.29 -0.07
N VAL A 173 -4.46 24.78 -0.84
CA VAL A 173 -3.37 23.96 -1.37
C VAL A 173 -2.26 23.88 -0.33
N LEU A 174 -1.91 22.66 0.08
CA LEU A 174 -0.88 22.41 1.10
C LEU A 174 0.39 21.86 0.43
N PRO A 175 1.50 22.60 0.39
CA PRO A 175 2.76 22.10 -0.16
C PRO A 175 3.32 20.98 0.72
N TYR A 176 3.40 19.75 0.18
CA TYR A 176 3.87 18.57 0.92
C TYR A 176 5.39 18.47 0.88
N LYS A 177 6.03 18.93 -0.21
CA LYS A 177 7.48 18.79 -0.37
C LYS A 177 8.30 19.50 0.73
N PRO A 178 7.97 20.73 1.17
CA PRO A 178 8.65 21.33 2.32
C PRO A 178 8.47 20.53 3.62
N LEU A 179 7.27 19.96 3.83
CA LEU A 179 6.98 19.15 5.01
C LEU A 179 7.81 17.86 5.01
N LEU A 180 7.89 17.19 3.86
CA LEU A 180 8.72 16.01 3.64
C LEU A 180 10.20 16.31 3.84
N ASP A 181 10.69 17.42 3.28
CA ASP A 181 12.10 17.79 3.38
C ASP A 181 12.51 18.03 4.84
N ALA A 182 11.72 18.82 5.57
CA ALA A 182 11.94 19.03 6.99
C ALA A 182 11.86 17.73 7.80
N ALA A 183 10.95 16.81 7.46
CA ALA A 183 10.86 15.52 8.13
C ALA A 183 12.09 14.65 7.91
N LEU A 184 12.62 14.62 6.69
CA LEU A 184 13.84 13.88 6.32
C LEU A 184 15.09 14.48 6.97
N ASP A 185 15.12 15.80 7.14
CA ASP A 185 16.21 16.49 7.83
C ASP A 185 16.18 16.17 9.34
N MET A 186 14.99 16.12 9.95
CA MET A 186 14.78 15.72 11.37
C MET A 186 15.02 14.23 11.63
N ALA A 187 14.71 13.36 10.66
CA ALA A 187 14.82 11.91 10.81
C ALA A 187 16.28 11.46 10.99
N SER A 188 16.53 10.56 11.95
CA SER A 188 17.82 9.88 12.12
C SER A 188 18.02 8.81 11.04
N HIS A 189 16.95 8.12 10.63
CA HIS A 189 17.00 7.20 9.50
C HIS A 189 17.07 7.99 8.18
N LYS A 190 18.07 7.68 7.34
CA LYS A 190 18.28 8.37 6.07
C LYS A 190 17.71 7.58 4.91
N VAL A 191 16.66 8.14 4.31
CA VAL A 191 16.00 7.59 3.13
C VAL A 191 16.81 7.95 1.89
N SER A 192 17.18 6.94 1.11
CA SER A 192 18.05 7.12 -0.07
C SER A 192 17.29 7.60 -1.31
N ALA A 193 15.98 7.36 -1.41
CA ALA A 193 15.18 7.75 -2.56
C ALA A 193 13.76 8.19 -2.17
N CYS A 194 13.29 9.25 -2.81
CA CYS A 194 11.92 9.75 -2.73
C CYS A 194 11.31 9.81 -4.13
N VAL A 195 10.10 9.28 -4.30
CA VAL A 195 9.33 9.41 -5.55
C VAL A 195 8.27 10.49 -5.35
N ILE A 196 8.30 11.54 -6.17
CA ILE A 196 7.46 12.73 -6.02
C ILE A 196 6.51 12.85 -7.22
N LEU A 197 5.21 12.70 -6.97
CA LEU A 197 4.18 13.08 -7.94
C LEU A 197 4.06 14.60 -8.01
N GLN A 198 4.49 15.19 -9.13
CA GLN A 198 4.35 16.63 -9.36
C GLN A 198 2.91 16.97 -9.75
N ARG A 199 2.18 17.58 -8.83
CA ARG A 199 0.83 18.06 -9.08
C ARG A 199 0.84 19.49 -9.64
N PRO A 200 -0.09 19.82 -10.55
CA PRO A 200 -0.09 21.12 -11.23
C PRO A 200 -0.42 22.29 -10.31
N GLN A 201 -1.12 22.06 -9.19
CA GLN A 201 -1.47 23.14 -8.25
C GLN A 201 -0.23 23.79 -7.63
N VAL A 202 0.76 22.98 -7.25
CA VAL A 202 2.07 23.43 -6.77
C VAL A 202 3.10 22.41 -7.19
N ARG A 203 3.94 22.73 -8.17
CA ARG A 203 5.16 21.95 -8.45
C ARG A 203 6.23 22.30 -7.41
N ALA A 204 7.07 21.33 -7.08
CA ALA A 204 8.12 21.49 -6.08
C ALA A 204 9.51 21.15 -6.63
N PRO A 205 10.57 21.81 -6.16
CA PRO A 205 11.94 21.46 -6.53
C PRO A 205 12.30 20.04 -6.03
N LEU A 206 13.08 19.33 -6.84
CA LEU A 206 13.58 17.99 -6.55
C LEU A 206 15.07 18.07 -6.16
N LYS A 207 15.44 17.50 -5.01
CA LYS A 207 16.85 17.40 -4.58
C LYS A 207 17.54 16.30 -5.40
N ALA A 208 18.52 16.69 -6.22
CA ALA A 208 19.28 15.77 -7.08
C ALA A 208 19.89 14.61 -6.27
N GLY A 209 19.81 13.40 -6.82
CA GLY A 209 20.34 12.18 -6.21
C GLY A 209 19.43 11.54 -5.14
N ARG A 210 18.37 12.22 -4.68
CA ARG A 210 17.41 11.68 -3.70
C ARG A 210 15.97 11.70 -4.24
N ASP A 211 15.55 12.82 -4.80
CA ASP A 211 14.17 13.00 -5.24
C ASP A 211 14.05 12.71 -6.74
N HIS A 212 13.07 11.88 -7.09
CA HIS A 212 12.77 11.47 -8.46
C HIS A 212 11.34 11.87 -8.82
N ASP A 213 11.14 12.36 -10.04
CA ASP A 213 9.80 12.64 -10.56
C ASP A 213 9.07 11.32 -10.86
N TRP A 214 7.80 11.24 -10.43
CA TRP A 214 6.96 10.06 -10.64
C TRP A 214 6.77 9.75 -12.13
N ASP A 215 6.45 10.75 -12.94
CA ASP A 215 6.10 10.56 -14.35
C ASP A 215 7.33 10.17 -15.17
N GLU A 216 8.49 10.77 -14.88
CA GLU A 216 9.77 10.38 -15.48
C GLU A 216 10.13 8.92 -15.17
N LEU A 217 9.96 8.48 -13.92
CA LEU A 217 10.23 7.09 -13.54
C LEU A 217 9.25 6.11 -14.20
N MET A 218 7.98 6.49 -14.31
CA MET A 218 6.94 5.69 -14.97
C MET A 218 7.15 5.57 -16.47
N ALA A 219 7.64 6.62 -17.14
CA ALA A 219 7.94 6.59 -18.58
C ALA A 219 8.95 5.49 -18.95
N GLY A 220 9.95 5.27 -18.09
CA GLY A 220 10.95 4.19 -18.24
C GLY A 220 10.64 2.90 -17.47
N ALA A 221 9.43 2.74 -16.93
CA ALA A 221 9.06 1.60 -16.10
C ALA A 221 8.69 0.36 -16.90
N SER A 222 9.24 -0.78 -16.50
CA SER A 222 8.84 -2.10 -16.99
C SER A 222 8.00 -2.81 -15.93
N PRO A 223 6.95 -3.54 -16.33
CA PRO A 223 6.13 -4.28 -15.39
C PRO A 223 6.92 -5.43 -14.76
N VAL A 224 6.50 -5.84 -13.57
CA VAL A 224 7.09 -6.97 -12.86
C VAL A 224 6.02 -7.91 -12.33
N ASP A 225 6.37 -9.17 -12.11
CA ASP A 225 5.44 -10.17 -11.54
C ASP A 225 5.24 -10.00 -10.04
N CYS A 226 4.12 -10.54 -9.55
CA CYS A 226 3.81 -10.66 -8.13
C CYS A 226 4.82 -11.57 -7.42
N VAL A 227 5.32 -11.12 -6.27
CA VAL A 227 6.18 -11.92 -5.39
C VAL A 227 5.30 -12.72 -4.43
N PRO A 228 5.41 -14.06 -4.37
CA PRO A 228 4.75 -14.87 -3.34
C PRO A 228 5.15 -14.44 -1.93
N VAL A 229 4.15 -14.22 -1.08
CA VAL A 229 4.32 -13.94 0.35
C VAL A 229 3.58 -14.96 1.19
N ALA A 230 4.10 -15.26 2.37
CA ALA A 230 3.40 -16.12 3.31
C ALA A 230 2.14 -15.39 3.79
N SER A 231 1.10 -16.15 4.13
CA SER A 231 -0.14 -15.61 4.75
C SER A 231 0.11 -14.76 6.01
N THR A 232 1.24 -14.98 6.68
CA THR A 232 1.65 -14.26 7.89
C THR A 232 2.64 -13.13 7.64
N ASP A 233 3.08 -12.91 6.41
CA ASP A 233 3.96 -11.79 6.09
C ASP A 233 3.19 -10.46 6.26
N PRO A 234 3.83 -9.41 6.80
CA PRO A 234 3.19 -8.12 6.98
C PRO A 234 2.82 -7.47 5.65
N LEU A 235 1.58 -7.03 5.50
CA LEU A 235 1.12 -6.27 4.33
C LEU A 235 1.40 -4.77 4.47
N TYR A 236 1.12 -4.20 5.64
CA TYR A 236 1.23 -2.77 5.89
C TYR A 236 1.50 -2.44 7.36
N ILE A 237 1.98 -1.22 7.59
CA ILE A 237 2.07 -0.57 8.90
C ILE A 237 1.13 0.62 8.90
N LEU A 238 0.16 0.66 9.82
CA LEU A 238 -0.75 1.80 9.98
C LEU A 238 -0.61 2.37 11.38
N TYR A 239 0.13 3.47 11.48
CA TYR A 239 0.39 4.13 12.75
C TYR A 239 -0.88 4.71 13.38
N THR A 240 -1.12 4.34 14.64
CA THR A 240 -2.23 4.86 15.45
C THR A 240 -1.72 5.71 16.61
N SER A 241 -2.55 6.65 17.07
CA SER A 241 -2.24 7.45 18.26
C SER A 241 -2.39 6.60 19.52
N GLY A 242 -1.33 6.54 20.32
CA GLY A 242 -1.37 6.00 21.68
C GLY A 242 -1.75 7.08 22.70
N THR A 243 -2.17 6.66 23.89
CA THR A 243 -2.45 7.58 25.02
C THR A 243 -1.19 8.21 25.63
N THR A 244 0.00 7.64 25.36
CA THR A 244 1.31 8.16 25.77
C THR A 244 2.40 7.72 24.76
N GLY A 245 3.37 8.58 24.48
CA GLY A 245 4.63 8.21 23.81
C GLY A 245 4.63 8.22 22.28
N GLN A 246 5.54 7.42 21.71
CA GLN A 246 5.76 7.28 20.25
C GLN A 246 4.53 6.67 19.55
N PRO A 247 4.26 7.02 18.27
CA PRO A 247 3.19 6.40 17.51
C PRO A 247 3.40 4.89 17.39
N LYS A 248 2.31 4.11 17.50
CA LYS A 248 2.35 2.64 17.47
C LYS A 248 2.03 2.16 16.06
N GLY A 249 2.95 1.45 15.41
CA GLY A 249 2.85 0.92 14.05
C GLY A 249 3.28 -0.54 13.98
#